data_AF-A0A8J8AY97-F1
#
_entry.id   AF-A0A8J8AY97-F1
#
_cell.length_a   1.000
_cell.length_b   1.000
_cell.length_c   1.000
_cell.angle_alpha   90.00
_cell.angle_beta   90.00
_cell.angle_gamma   90.00
#
_symmetry.space_group_name_H-M   'P 1'
#
loop_
_entity.id
_entity.type
_entity.pdbx_description
1 polymer ?
#
loop_
_entity_poly.entity_id
_entity_poly.type
_entity_poly.pdbx_seq_one_letter_code
_entity_poly.pdbx_strand_id
1 'polypeptide(L)'
;MKLRLMAASVAALVLGGTAMAQTQQPAQAAPQQAAPVAIDRNALSYAIGYDLGRSLAESGEQVDVAQVVQAVQDGFAKKDPTVQPQQMAQQLEGMQRRMMERARAAFT
;
A
#
# COMPACT_ATOMS: atom_id res chain seq x y z
N MET A 1 -9.73 -27.35 19.13
CA MET A 1 -9.92 -26.41 20.26
C MET A 1 -9.00 -26.82 21.41
N LYS A 2 -8.08 -25.94 21.82
CA LYS A 2 -7.28 -26.09 23.04
C LYS A 2 -7.22 -24.71 23.71
N LEU A 3 -8.05 -24.54 24.74
CA LEU A 3 -8.13 -23.31 25.54
C LEU A 3 -6.85 -23.13 26.35
N ARG A 4 -6.29 -21.92 26.33
CA ARG A 4 -5.36 -21.44 27.34
C ARG A 4 -5.97 -20.22 28.03
N LEU A 5 -6.68 -20.49 29.13
CA LEU A 5 -7.07 -19.51 30.12
C LEU A 5 -5.88 -19.33 31.07
N MET A 6 -5.26 -18.15 31.01
CA MET A 6 -4.30 -17.58 31.96
C MET A 6 -4.41 -16.06 31.75
N ALA A 7 -4.50 -15.18 32.73
CA ALA A 7 -4.43 -15.32 34.17
C ALA A 7 -4.91 -14.00 34.81
N ALA A 8 -5.26 -14.13 36.08
CA ALA A 8 -4.97 -13.18 37.16
C ALA A 8 -5.52 -11.75 37.06
N SER A 9 -6.67 -11.62 37.71
CA SER A 9 -7.06 -10.54 38.61
C SER A 9 -5.90 -9.90 39.43
N VAL A 10 -6.18 -8.66 39.86
CA VAL A 10 -5.68 -7.92 41.05
C VAL A 10 -4.50 -6.96 40.85
N ALA A 11 -4.79 -5.66 41.03
CA ALA A 11 -4.32 -4.81 42.15
C ALA A 11 -4.45 -3.33 41.72
N ALA A 12 -5.39 -2.55 42.22
CA ALA A 12 -5.38 -1.89 43.54
C ALA A 12 -4.19 -0.91 43.72
N LEU A 13 -4.56 0.37 43.90
CA LEU A 13 -3.69 1.51 44.18
C LEU A 13 -2.82 1.30 45.43
N VAL A 14 -1.58 1.80 45.40
CA VAL A 14 -0.82 2.13 46.61
C VAL A 14 -0.12 3.48 46.44
N LEU A 15 -0.46 4.41 47.32
CA LEU A 15 0.22 5.70 47.53
C LEU A 15 1.49 5.49 48.37
N GLY A 16 2.61 6.11 47.95
CA GLY A 16 3.67 6.62 48.83
C GLY A 16 4.79 5.67 49.29
N GLY A 17 6.04 6.11 49.09
CA GLY A 17 7.13 5.90 50.07
C GLY A 17 8.22 4.87 49.74
N THR A 18 9.39 5.40 49.35
CA THR A 18 10.77 4.87 49.54
C THR A 18 11.23 3.59 48.81
N ALA A 19 12.04 3.83 47.78
CA ALA A 19 13.28 3.12 47.42
C ALA A 19 13.26 1.58 47.37
N MET A 20 12.90 1.02 46.21
CA MET A 20 13.41 -0.25 45.70
C MET A 20 13.57 -0.11 44.18
N ALA A 21 14.70 -0.57 43.64
CA ALA A 21 15.10 -0.45 42.26
C ALA A 21 13.99 -0.88 41.28
N GLN A 22 13.36 0.10 40.63
CA GLN A 22 12.44 -0.13 39.54
C GLN A 22 13.29 -0.56 38.34
N THR A 23 13.14 -1.82 37.92
CA THR A 23 13.44 -2.23 36.55
C THR A 23 12.64 -1.32 35.64
N GLN A 24 13.31 -0.28 35.12
CA GLN A 24 12.75 0.68 34.18
C GLN A 24 12.30 -0.10 32.95
N GLN A 25 11.00 -0.38 32.90
CA GLN A 25 10.35 -0.79 31.68
C GLN A 25 10.69 0.31 30.66
N PRO A 26 11.32 -0.01 29.51
CA PRO A 26 11.66 1.01 28.54
C PRO A 26 10.35 1.73 28.19
N ALA A 27 10.30 3.01 28.51
CA ALA A 27 9.21 3.87 28.10
C ALA A 27 9.10 3.69 26.58
N GLN A 28 7.98 3.14 26.13
CA GLN A 28 7.67 3.05 24.71
C GLN A 28 7.66 4.49 24.22
N ALA A 29 8.68 4.86 23.44
CA ALA A 29 8.74 6.17 22.83
C ALA A 29 7.45 6.34 22.05
N ALA A 30 6.63 7.32 22.44
CA ALA A 30 5.48 7.71 21.65
C ALA A 30 5.97 7.96 20.22
N PRO A 31 5.27 7.45 19.18
CA PRO A 31 5.69 7.68 17.80
C PRO A 31 5.86 9.18 17.61
N GLN A 32 7.10 9.59 17.36
CA GLN A 32 7.43 10.96 17.04
C GLN A 32 6.67 11.28 15.77
N GLN A 33 5.68 12.16 15.88
CA GLN A 33 4.93 12.63 14.72
C GLN A 33 5.96 13.24 13.77
N ALA A 34 6.18 12.56 12.64
CA ALA A 34 7.10 13.05 11.62
C ALA A 34 6.64 14.46 11.24
N ALA A 35 7.55 15.43 11.32
CA ALA A 35 7.28 16.78 10.85
C ALA A 35 6.79 16.69 9.39
N PRO A 36 5.78 17.49 8.99
CA PRO A 36 5.23 17.40 7.65
C PRO A 36 6.35 17.61 6.63
N VAL A 37 6.56 16.59 5.80
CA VAL A 37 7.55 16.64 4.71
C VAL A 37 7.07 17.70 3.73
N ALA A 38 7.91 18.68 3.44
CA ALA A 38 7.61 19.64 2.38
C ALA A 38 7.41 18.87 1.06
N ILE A 39 6.25 19.04 0.42
CA ILE A 39 5.94 18.38 -0.84
C ILE A 39 6.82 18.99 -1.93
N ASP A 40 7.88 18.28 -2.31
CA ASP A 40 8.61 18.57 -3.54
C ASP A 40 7.82 17.95 -4.70
N ARG A 41 7.31 18.80 -5.60
CA ARG A 41 6.53 18.39 -6.77
C ARG A 41 7.31 17.41 -7.66
N ASN A 42 8.62 17.60 -7.83
CA ASN A 42 9.44 16.73 -8.67
C ASN A 42 9.63 15.36 -8.02
N ALA A 43 9.97 15.33 -6.72
CA ALA A 43 10.11 14.08 -5.98
C ALA A 43 8.79 13.31 -5.92
N LEU A 44 7.67 14.01 -5.71
CA LEU A 44 6.34 13.42 -5.69
C LEU A 44 5.97 12.84 -7.06
N SER A 45 6.16 13.59 -8.15
CA SER A 45 5.87 13.09 -9.51
C SER A 45 6.72 11.87 -9.86
N TYR A 46 8.01 11.88 -9.49
CA TYR A 46 8.88 10.72 -9.68
C TYR A 46 8.42 9.51 -8.86
N ALA A 47 8.08 9.71 -7.59
CA ALA A 47 7.61 8.63 -6.72
C ALA A 47 6.35 7.95 -7.27
N ILE A 48 5.38 8.74 -7.78
CA ILE A 48 4.16 8.21 -8.41
C ILE A 48 4.51 7.39 -9.66
N GLY A 49 5.35 7.92 -10.55
CA GLY A 49 5.76 7.22 -11.76
C GLY A 49 6.56 5.94 -11.48
N TYR A 50 7.44 5.99 -10.46
CA TYR A 50 8.24 4.86 -10.02
C TYR A 50 7.37 3.73 -9.47
N ASP A 51 6.41 4.04 -8.58
CA ASP A 51 5.51 3.04 -8.02
C ASP A 51 4.60 2.40 -9.08
N LEU A 52 4.12 3.21 -10.04
CA LEU A 52 3.39 2.69 -11.20
C LEU A 52 4.24 1.71 -12.02
N GLY A 53 5.48 2.09 -12.36
CA GLY A 53 6.39 1.25 -13.12
C GLY A 53 6.74 -0.06 -12.40
N ARG A 54 6.98 0.01 -11.09
CA ARG A 54 7.22 -1.18 -10.25
C ARG A 54 5.99 -2.09 -10.23
N SER A 55 4.80 -1.54 -10.01
CA SER A 55 3.54 -2.30 -10.00
C SER A 55 3.27 -3.00 -11.33
N LEU A 56 3.58 -2.34 -12.46
CA LEU A 56 3.47 -2.94 -13.79
C LEU A 56 4.45 -4.11 -13.97
N ALA A 57 5.70 -3.96 -13.55
CA ALA A 57 6.69 -5.04 -13.58
C ALA A 57 6.28 -6.24 -12.71
N GLU A 58 5.71 -5.98 -11.54
CA GLU A 58 5.24 -7.02 -10.60
C GLU A 58 3.96 -7.72 -11.09
N SER A 59 3.15 -7.07 -11.93
CA SER A 59 1.90 -7.64 -12.45
C SER A 59 2.10 -8.87 -13.35
N GLY A 60 3.29 -9.02 -13.94
CA GLY A 60 3.60 -10.07 -14.91
C GLY A 60 2.86 -9.93 -16.25
N GLU A 61 2.14 -8.83 -16.48
CA GLU A 61 1.47 -8.56 -17.75
C GLU A 61 2.48 -7.97 -18.76
N GLN A 62 2.36 -8.39 -20.02
CA GLN A 62 3.20 -7.86 -21.11
C GLN A 62 2.68 -6.48 -21.51
N VAL A 63 3.23 -5.43 -20.90
CA VAL A 63 2.83 -4.03 -21.12
C VAL A 63 3.94 -3.28 -21.85
N ASP A 64 3.57 -2.56 -22.92
CA ASP A 64 4.47 -1.61 -23.57
C ASP A 64 4.53 -0.30 -22.75
N VAL A 65 5.64 -0.11 -22.03
CA VAL A 65 5.85 1.06 -21.18
C VAL A 65 5.86 2.37 -21.99
N ALA A 66 6.32 2.36 -23.24
CA ALA A 66 6.32 3.55 -24.07
C ALA A 66 4.88 3.99 -24.39
N GLN A 67 3.99 3.03 -24.67
CA GLN A 67 2.56 3.31 -24.87
C GLN A 67 1.88 3.80 -23.60
N VAL A 68 2.23 3.24 -22.43
CA VAL A 68 1.71 3.73 -21.13
C VAL A 68 2.14 5.18 -20.88
N VAL A 69 3.42 5.49 -21.08
CA VAL A 69 3.95 6.85 -20.91
C VAL A 69 3.29 7.82 -21.88
N GLN A 70 3.04 7.41 -23.12
CA GLN A 70 2.29 8.23 -24.08
C GLN A 70 0.84 8.46 -23.62
N ALA A 71 0.13 7.40 -23.21
CA ALA A 71 -1.25 7.51 -22.74
C ALA A 71 -1.40 8.40 -21.50
N VAL A 72 -0.44 8.34 -20.56
CA VAL A 72 -0.40 9.24 -19.39
C VAL A 72 -0.24 10.69 -19.83
N GLN A 73 0.64 10.97 -20.80
CA GLN A 73 0.84 12.32 -21.35
C GLN A 73 -0.41 12.82 -22.08
N ASP A 74 -1.03 11.97 -22.90
CA ASP A 74 -2.24 12.31 -23.67
C ASP A 74 -3.42 12.58 -22.74
N GLY A 75 -3.63 11.74 -21.72
CA GLY A 75 -4.66 11.93 -20.70
C GLY A 75 -4.43 13.19 -19.86
N PHE A 76 -3.20 13.48 -19.46
CA PHE A 76 -2.86 14.73 -18.75
C PHE A 76 -3.10 15.96 -19.62
N ALA A 77 -2.81 15.87 -20.92
CA ALA A 77 -3.06 16.91 -21.90
C ALA A 77 -4.53 16.99 -22.35
N LYS A 78 -5.42 16.11 -21.86
CA LYS A 78 -6.82 15.98 -22.28
C LYS A 78 -6.99 15.79 -23.79
N LYS A 79 -6.04 15.08 -24.40
CA LYS A 79 -6.11 14.70 -25.81
C LYS A 79 -7.02 13.51 -25.99
N ASP A 80 -7.55 13.38 -27.20
CA ASP A 80 -8.22 12.15 -27.60
C ASP A 80 -7.22 10.98 -27.58
N PRO A 81 -7.63 9.81 -27.08
CA PRO A 81 -6.77 8.64 -27.02
C PRO A 81 -6.40 8.18 -28.43
N THR A 82 -5.16 7.75 -28.60
CA THR A 82 -4.68 7.15 -29.86
C THR A 82 -5.31 5.78 -30.14
N VAL A 83 -5.83 5.13 -29.11
CA VAL A 83 -6.57 3.87 -29.18
C VAL A 83 -8.06 4.16 -29.05
N GLN A 84 -8.87 3.56 -29.94
CA GLN A 84 -10.32 3.73 -29.90
C GLN A 84 -10.91 3.30 -28.55
N PRO A 85 -11.84 4.08 -27.94
CA PRO A 85 -12.42 3.76 -26.64
C PRO A 85 -13.03 2.35 -26.54
N GLN A 86 -13.69 1.90 -27.60
CA GLN A 86 -14.27 0.55 -27.68
C GLN A 86 -13.18 -0.53 -27.59
N GLN A 87 -12.04 -0.31 -28.25
CA GLN A 87 -10.91 -1.23 -28.18
C GLN A 87 -10.33 -1.28 -26.77
N MET A 88 -10.16 -0.11 -26.12
CA MET A 88 -9.68 -0.05 -24.73
C MET A 88 -10.59 -0.82 -23.78
N ALA A 89 -11.91 -0.63 -23.90
CA ALA A 89 -12.90 -1.34 -23.08
C ALA A 89 -12.82 -2.86 -23.26
N GLN A 90 -12.72 -3.34 -24.50
CA GLN A 90 -12.58 -4.77 -24.80
C GLN A 90 -11.30 -5.38 -24.20
N GLN A 91 -10.17 -4.67 -24.29
CA GLN A 91 -8.91 -5.13 -23.70
C GLN A 91 -9.00 -5.21 -22.17
N LEU A 92 -9.60 -4.20 -21.54
CA LEU A 92 -9.77 -4.16 -20.09
C LEU A 92 -10.71 -5.27 -19.58
N GLU A 93 -11.76 -5.57 -20.32
CA GLU A 93 -12.66 -6.68 -20.02
C GLU A 93 -11.93 -8.03 -20.13
N GLY A 94 -11.12 -8.22 -21.18
CA GLY A 94 -10.29 -9.40 -21.34
C GLY A 94 -9.30 -9.59 -20.18
N MET A 95 -8.67 -8.51 -19.72
CA MET A 95 -7.78 -8.53 -18.55
C MET A 95 -8.52 -8.93 -17.27
N GLN A 96 -9.70 -8.35 -17.02
CA GLN A 96 -10.52 -8.68 -15.84
C GLN A 96 -10.94 -10.16 -15.83
N ARG A 97 -11.33 -10.71 -16.98
CA ARG A 97 -11.66 -12.14 -17.11
C ARG A 97 -10.47 -13.02 -16.75
N ARG A 98 -9.28 -12.73 -17.28
CA ARG A 98 -8.05 -13.47 -16.91
C ARG A 98 -7.73 -13.38 -15.43
N MET A 99 -7.88 -12.22 -14.81
CA MET A 99 -7.65 -12.07 -13.36
C MET A 99 -8.63 -12.92 -12.54
N MET A 100 -9.92 -12.95 -12.92
CA MET A 100 -10.91 -13.79 -12.26
C MET A 100 -10.60 -15.28 -12.41
N GLU A 101 -10.14 -15.71 -13.60
CA GLU A 101 -9.74 -17.11 -13.85
C GLU A 101 -8.51 -17.50 -13.02
N ARG A 102 -7.48 -16.66 -12.98
CA ARG A 102 -6.29 -16.87 -12.13
C ARG A 102 -6.66 -16.93 -10.65
N ALA A 103 -7.53 -16.03 -10.19
CA ALA A 103 -8.00 -16.02 -8.81
C ALA A 103 -8.74 -17.32 -8.47
N ARG A 104 -9.66 -17.77 -9.33
CA ARG A 104 -10.39 -19.05 -9.14
C ARG A 104 -9.43 -20.23 -9.09
N ALA A 105 -8.46 -20.29 -9.99
CA ALA A 105 -7.46 -21.37 -10.02
C ALA A 105 -6.56 -21.38 -8.77
N ALA A 106 -6.33 -20.24 -8.12
CA ALA A 106 -5.56 -20.17 -6.88
C ALA A 106 -6.32 -20.73 -5.64
N PHE A 107 -7.64 -20.94 -5.75
CA PHE A 107 -8.49 -21.48 -4.68
C PHE A 107 -8.96 -22.93 -4.92
N THR A 108 -8.50 -23.57 -6.00
CA THR A 108 -8.80 -24.98 -6.36
C THR A 108 -7.55 -25.84 -6.26
#